data_AF-A0A7S0GQ49-F1
#
_entry.id   AF-A0A7S0GQ49-F1
#
_cell.length_a   1.000
_cell.length_b   1.000
_cell.length_c   1.000
_cell.angle_alpha   90.00
_cell.angle_beta   90.00
_cell.angle_gamma   90.00
#
_symmetry.space_group_name_H-M   'P 1'
#
loop_
_entity.id
_entity.type
_entity.pdbx_description
1 polymer ?
#
loop_
_entity_poly.entity_id
_entity_poly.type
_entity_poly.pdbx_seq_one_letter_code
_entity_poly.pdbx_strand_id
1 'polypeptide(L)'
;EDQAKRPVPKWQVEAEKKAAREKARALKARADADLRRVVISERFDKKAAAFNVEHLPHGFESREVYEGAMRHPLGSDVNTDKSFRDLTRPKVLKNAGAVIRPPTLPKSRKRKAADAAK
;
A
#
# COMPACT_ATOMS: atom_id res chain seq x y z
N GLU A 1 10.63 -65.37 -16.08
CA GLU A 1 10.40 -64.64 -14.81
C GLU A 1 11.38 -63.46 -14.60
N ASP A 2 11.97 -62.87 -15.66
CA ASP A 2 13.17 -62.02 -15.52
C ASP A 2 12.97 -60.50 -15.69
N GLN A 3 11.72 -60.01 -15.76
CA GLN A 3 11.45 -58.57 -15.90
C GLN A 3 11.38 -57.81 -14.57
N ALA A 4 11.57 -58.48 -13.44
CA ALA A 4 11.06 -57.98 -12.16
C ALA A 4 11.90 -56.90 -11.45
N LYS A 5 13.08 -56.48 -11.94
CA LYS A 5 13.92 -55.49 -11.21
C LYS A 5 14.78 -54.58 -12.10
N ARG A 6 14.19 -53.92 -13.10
CA ARG A 6 14.91 -52.80 -13.77
C ARG A 6 14.99 -51.60 -12.81
N PRO A 7 16.19 -51.06 -12.52
CA PRO A 7 16.33 -49.91 -11.63
C PRO A 7 15.61 -48.69 -12.23
N VAL A 8 15.03 -47.86 -11.36
CA VAL A 8 14.39 -46.61 -11.77
C VAL A 8 15.38 -45.76 -12.59
N PRO A 9 14.96 -45.21 -13.74
CA PRO A 9 15.81 -44.36 -14.56
C PRO A 9 16.40 -43.18 -13.77
N LYS A 10 17.67 -42.82 -14.05
CA LYS A 10 18.39 -41.75 -13.33
C LYS A 10 17.65 -40.40 -13.35
N TRP A 11 17.05 -40.05 -14.49
CA TRP A 11 16.27 -38.82 -14.64
C TRP A 11 15.06 -38.78 -13.68
N GLN A 12 14.50 -39.94 -13.33
CA GLN A 12 13.36 -40.07 -12.44
C GLN A 12 13.79 -39.85 -10.97
N VAL A 13 14.93 -40.42 -10.58
CA VAL A 13 15.55 -40.21 -9.25
C VAL A 13 15.98 -38.75 -9.06
N GLU A 14 16.53 -38.14 -10.09
CA GLU A 14 16.91 -36.73 -10.08
C GLU A 14 15.69 -35.80 -10.01
N ALA A 15 14.61 -36.14 -10.73
CA ALA A 15 13.34 -35.42 -10.66
C ALA A 15 12.72 -35.51 -9.26
N GLU A 16 12.71 -36.69 -8.62
CA GLU A 16 12.22 -36.86 -7.25
C GLU A 16 13.05 -36.08 -6.24
N LYS A 17 14.39 -36.11 -6.34
CA LYS A 17 15.27 -35.31 -5.47
C LYS A 17 15.04 -33.82 -5.65
N LYS A 18 14.83 -33.36 -6.89
CA LYS A 18 14.49 -31.97 -7.19
C LYS A 18 13.14 -31.59 -6.59
N ALA A 19 12.11 -32.41 -6.77
CA ALA A 19 10.78 -32.21 -6.20
C ALA A 19 10.80 -32.19 -4.67
N ALA A 20 11.55 -33.09 -4.04
CA ALA A 20 11.73 -33.14 -2.59
C ALA A 20 12.42 -31.86 -2.07
N ARG A 21 13.45 -31.38 -2.78
CA ARG A 21 14.15 -30.13 -2.46
C ARG A 21 13.22 -28.91 -2.59
N GLU A 22 12.41 -28.85 -3.65
CA GLU A 22 11.45 -27.76 -3.82
C GLU A 22 10.34 -27.80 -2.77
N LYS A 23 9.81 -28.97 -2.43
CA LYS A 23 8.84 -29.14 -1.34
C LYS A 23 9.42 -28.68 0.01
N ALA A 24 10.66 -29.05 0.31
CA ALA A 24 11.34 -28.61 1.53
C ALA A 24 11.59 -27.09 1.54
N ARG A 25 11.95 -26.49 0.40
CA ARG A 25 12.10 -25.03 0.26
C ARG A 25 10.76 -24.32 0.45
N ALA A 26 9.69 -24.83 -0.16
CA ALA A 26 8.35 -24.26 -0.02
C ALA A 26 7.84 -24.34 1.42
N LEU A 27 8.07 -25.47 2.12
CA LEU A 27 7.70 -25.61 3.54
C LEU A 27 8.47 -24.63 4.44
N LYS A 28 9.74 -24.34 4.14
CA LYS A 28 10.55 -23.36 4.87
C LYS A 28 10.19 -21.90 4.56
N ALA A 29 9.64 -21.63 3.38
CA ALA A 29 9.30 -20.27 2.95
C ALA A 29 7.94 -19.79 3.49
N ARG A 30 7.14 -20.68 4.08
CA ARG A 30 5.85 -20.31 4.67
C ARG A 30 6.05 -19.43 5.89
N ALA A 31 5.11 -18.51 6.11
CA ALA A 31 5.13 -17.62 7.26
C ALA A 31 4.99 -18.36 8.61
N ASP A 32 4.40 -19.56 8.60
CA ASP A 32 4.17 -20.38 9.79
C ASP A 32 5.28 -21.39 10.11
N ALA A 33 6.38 -21.42 9.35
CA ALA A 33 7.42 -22.44 9.46
C ALA A 33 8.08 -22.54 10.85
N ASP A 34 8.25 -21.42 11.55
CA ASP A 34 8.89 -21.35 12.87
C ASP A 34 7.89 -21.49 14.04
N LEU A 35 6.59 -21.58 13.74
CA LEU A 35 5.51 -21.57 14.74
C LEU A 35 5.03 -22.99 15.08
N ARG A 36 5.17 -23.41 16.35
CA ARG A 36 4.89 -24.80 16.77
C ARG A 36 3.43 -25.25 16.72
N ARG A 37 2.46 -24.32 16.82
CA ARG A 37 1.03 -24.62 17.00
C ARG A 37 0.12 -23.86 16.04
N VAL A 38 0.69 -23.16 15.06
CA VAL A 38 -0.06 -22.27 14.16
C VAL A 38 0.06 -22.83 12.76
N VAL A 39 -1.06 -22.89 12.04
CA VAL A 39 -1.09 -23.22 10.61
C VAL A 39 -1.80 -22.08 9.90
N ILE A 40 -1.11 -21.42 8.96
CA ILE A 40 -1.63 -20.25 8.24
C ILE A 40 -2.01 -20.66 6.81
N SER A 41 -3.22 -20.31 6.39
CA SER A 41 -3.62 -20.46 4.99
C SER A 41 -3.15 -19.25 4.17
N GLU A 42 -2.11 -19.40 3.35
CA GLU A 42 -1.60 -18.36 2.44
C GLU A 42 -2.41 -18.26 1.12
N ARG A 43 -3.71 -18.58 1.17
CA ARG A 43 -4.58 -18.51 0.00
C ARG A 43 -4.97 -17.06 -0.27
N PHE A 44 -4.79 -16.62 -1.52
CA PHE A 44 -5.21 -15.28 -1.94
C PHE A 44 -6.74 -15.18 -2.01
N ASP A 45 -7.33 -14.25 -1.26
CA ASP A 45 -8.76 -14.00 -1.29
C ASP A 45 -9.15 -13.08 -2.46
N LYS A 46 -9.76 -13.67 -3.48
CA LYS A 46 -10.21 -12.98 -4.69
C LYS A 46 -11.36 -11.99 -4.43
N LYS A 47 -12.17 -12.20 -3.40
CA LYS A 47 -13.30 -11.32 -3.07
C LYS A 47 -12.80 -10.06 -2.35
N ALA A 48 -11.84 -10.24 -1.44
CA ALA A 48 -11.21 -9.12 -0.73
C ALA A 48 -10.31 -8.28 -1.64
N ALA A 49 -9.73 -8.87 -2.69
CA ALA A 49 -8.85 -8.20 -3.63
C ALA A 49 -9.45 -6.92 -4.25
N ALA A 50 -10.77 -6.88 -4.49
CA ALA A 50 -11.45 -5.71 -5.05
C ALA A 50 -11.43 -4.47 -4.14
N PHE A 51 -11.23 -4.64 -2.84
CA PHE A 51 -11.18 -3.54 -1.86
C PHE A 51 -9.75 -3.11 -1.54
N ASN A 52 -8.75 -3.80 -2.09
CA ASN A 52 -7.35 -3.44 -1.93
C ASN A 52 -6.93 -2.46 -3.03
N VAL A 53 -5.90 -1.67 -2.73
CA VAL A 53 -5.31 -0.75 -3.70
C VAL A 53 -4.27 -1.51 -4.53
N GLU A 54 -4.47 -1.60 -5.84
CA GLU A 54 -3.57 -2.33 -6.76
C GLU A 54 -2.23 -1.59 -6.98
N HIS A 55 -2.29 -0.26 -7.08
CA HIS A 55 -1.14 0.59 -7.37
C HIS A 55 -1.06 1.77 -6.41
N LEU A 56 0.17 2.16 -6.04
CA LEU A 56 0.39 3.29 -5.16
C LEU A 56 -0.16 4.59 -5.78
N PRO A 57 -1.05 5.33 -5.10
CA PRO A 57 -1.59 6.57 -5.65
C PRO A 57 -0.53 7.66 -5.83
N HIS A 58 -0.74 8.53 -6.83
CA HIS A 58 0.15 9.66 -7.10
C HIS A 58 0.25 10.60 -5.88
N GLY A 59 1.46 11.02 -5.55
CA GLY A 59 1.77 11.88 -4.41
C GLY A 59 2.29 11.13 -3.18
N PHE A 60 2.35 9.80 -3.22
CA PHE A 60 2.99 8.97 -2.21
C PHE A 60 4.25 8.31 -2.76
N GLU A 61 5.30 8.20 -1.94
CA GLU A 61 6.58 7.59 -2.32
C GLU A 61 6.62 6.09 -2.02
N SER A 62 5.97 5.65 -0.93
CA SER A 62 5.94 4.25 -0.52
C SER A 62 4.54 3.80 -0.06
N ARG A 63 4.31 2.48 -0.12
CA ARG A 63 3.08 1.83 0.37
C ARG A 63 2.85 2.10 1.86
N GLU A 64 3.91 2.03 2.65
CA GLU A 64 3.86 2.24 4.10
C GLU A 64 3.41 3.66 4.45
N VAL A 65 3.87 4.66 3.70
CA VAL A 65 3.45 6.06 3.89
C VAL A 65 1.98 6.23 3.52
N TYR A 66 1.52 5.63 2.43
CA TYR A 66 0.10 5.68 2.02
C TYR A 66 -0.82 5.02 3.06
N GLU A 67 -0.53 3.79 3.47
CA GLU A 67 -1.32 3.07 4.48
C GLU A 67 -1.28 3.78 5.84
N GLY A 68 -0.12 4.37 6.20
CA GLY A 68 0.03 5.19 7.39
C GLY A 68 -0.84 6.46 7.37
N ALA A 69 -0.91 7.14 6.23
CA ALA A 69 -1.74 8.33 6.06
C ALA A 69 -3.25 8.02 6.14
N MET A 70 -3.69 6.87 5.64
CA MET A 70 -5.10 6.44 5.65
C MET A 70 -5.53 5.74 6.95
N ARG A 71 -4.61 5.56 7.91
CA ARG A 71 -4.86 4.77 9.12
C ARG A 71 -5.93 5.36 10.05
N HIS A 72 -6.09 6.68 10.06
CA HIS A 72 -7.03 7.35 10.96
C HIS A 72 -8.40 7.52 10.28
N PRO A 73 -9.48 7.01 10.88
CA PRO A 73 -10.81 7.18 10.31
C PRO A 73 -11.30 8.62 10.47
N LEU A 74 -12.08 9.10 9.50
CA LEU A 74 -12.57 10.49 9.46
C LEU A 74 -13.98 10.66 10.04
N GLY A 75 -14.68 9.59 10.43
CA GLY A 75 -16.09 9.65 10.86
C GLY A 75 -16.29 10.37 12.20
N SER A 76 -17.51 10.86 12.44
CA SER A 76 -17.94 11.42 13.73
C SER A 76 -18.07 10.37 14.83
N ASP A 77 -18.26 9.11 14.45
CA ASP A 77 -18.54 8.02 15.40
C ASP A 77 -17.29 7.60 16.19
N VAL A 78 -16.12 7.95 15.65
CA VAL A 78 -14.79 7.55 16.15
C VAL A 78 -13.95 8.74 16.61
N ASN A 79 -14.37 9.97 16.31
CA ASN A 79 -13.66 11.20 16.64
C ASN A 79 -14.54 12.14 17.47
N THR A 80 -13.92 13.06 18.21
CA THR A 80 -14.68 14.15 18.83
C THR A 80 -15.22 15.11 17.78
N ASP A 81 -16.33 15.79 18.08
CA ASP A 81 -16.96 16.75 17.14
C ASP A 81 -15.98 17.83 16.66
N LYS A 82 -15.10 18.33 17.54
CA LYS A 82 -14.06 19.29 17.17
C LYS A 82 -13.08 18.70 16.16
N SER A 83 -12.51 17.52 16.46
CA SER A 83 -11.56 16.86 15.57
C SER A 83 -12.20 16.51 14.22
N PHE A 84 -13.46 16.05 14.23
CA PHE A 84 -14.22 15.74 13.01
C PHE A 84 -14.36 16.97 12.11
N ARG A 85 -14.76 18.12 12.68
CA ARG A 85 -14.88 19.38 11.95
C ARG A 85 -13.54 19.86 11.40
N ASP A 86 -12.47 19.71 12.16
CA ASP A 86 -11.12 20.12 11.73
C ASP A 86 -10.60 19.22 10.60
N LEU A 87 -10.82 17.90 10.67
CA LEU A 87 -10.37 16.93 9.67
C LEU A 87 -11.15 17.00 8.35
N THR A 88 -12.44 17.30 8.40
CA THR A 88 -13.31 17.37 7.21
C THR A 88 -13.35 18.74 6.55
N ARG A 89 -12.75 19.76 7.18
CA ARG A 89 -12.72 21.12 6.66
C ARG A 89 -11.93 21.20 5.34
N PRO A 90 -12.52 21.72 4.26
CA PRO A 90 -11.83 21.82 2.97
C PRO A 90 -10.71 22.86 3.02
N LYS A 91 -9.69 22.66 2.19
CA LYS A 91 -8.52 23.57 2.09
C LYS A 91 -8.89 24.99 1.65
N VAL A 92 -9.89 25.12 0.78
CA VAL A 92 -10.35 26.41 0.24
C VAL A 92 -11.77 26.66 0.69
N LEU A 93 -11.95 27.70 1.49
CA LEU A 93 -13.25 28.18 1.93
C LEU A 93 -13.56 29.51 1.24
N LYS A 94 -14.78 29.62 0.73
CA LYS A 94 -15.31 30.83 0.08
C LYS A 94 -16.70 31.10 0.62
N ASN A 95 -16.97 32.36 0.92
CA ASN A 95 -18.30 32.76 1.36
C ASN A 95 -19.24 32.80 0.15
N ALA A 96 -20.45 32.30 0.30
CA ALA A 96 -21.47 32.41 -0.74
C ALA A 96 -21.76 33.89 -1.01
N GLY A 97 -21.90 34.25 -2.30
CA GLY A 97 -22.21 35.63 -2.71
C GLY A 97 -21.04 36.62 -2.67
N ALA A 98 -19.85 36.22 -2.21
CA ALA A 98 -18.68 37.10 -2.18
C ALA A 98 -17.90 37.09 -3.50
N VAL A 99 -17.63 38.27 -4.07
CA VAL A 99 -16.74 38.42 -5.23
C VAL A 99 -15.28 38.21 -4.80
N ILE A 100 -14.61 37.22 -5.40
CA ILE A 100 -13.20 36.93 -5.14
C ILE A 100 -12.34 37.89 -5.97
N ARG A 101 -11.75 38.89 -5.32
CA ARG A 101 -10.81 39.81 -5.97
C ARG A 101 -9.45 39.12 -6.17
N PRO A 102 -8.75 39.42 -7.28
CA PRO A 102 -7.40 38.89 -7.49
C PRO A 102 -6.45 39.36 -6.39
N PRO A 103 -5.45 38.54 -6.01
CA PRO A 103 -4.47 38.94 -5.01
C PRO A 103 -3.62 40.08 -5.55
N THR A 104 -3.54 41.18 -4.80
CA THR A 104 -2.59 42.25 -5.11
C THR A 104 -1.19 41.87 -4.67
N LEU A 105 -0.17 42.23 -5.45
CA LEU A 105 1.22 42.00 -5.05
C LEU A 105 1.51 42.60 -3.65
N PRO A 106 2.31 41.90 -2.82
CA PRO A 106 2.74 42.43 -1.54
C PRO A 106 3.57 43.70 -1.75
N LYS A 107 3.46 44.65 -0.80
CA LYS A 107 4.16 45.95 -0.86
C LYS A 107 5.67 45.82 -1.04
N SER A 108 6.28 44.73 -0.55
CA SER A 108 7.70 44.41 -0.71
C SER A 108 8.13 44.20 -2.16
N ARG A 109 7.31 43.51 -2.98
CA ARG A 109 7.57 43.32 -4.42
C ARG A 109 7.21 44.57 -5.24
N LYS A 110 6.21 45.34 -4.83
CA LYS A 110 5.84 46.60 -5.50
C LYS A 110 6.97 47.63 -5.47
N ARG A 111 7.69 47.76 -4.34
CA ARG A 111 8.86 48.63 -4.21
C ARG A 111 10.00 48.23 -5.15
N LYS A 112 10.33 46.93 -5.23
CA LYS A 112 11.37 46.43 -6.15
C LYS A 112 11.04 46.64 -7.63
N ALA A 113 9.77 46.50 -8.02
CA ALA A 113 9.35 46.75 -9.41
C ALA A 113 9.41 48.24 -9.78
N ALA A 114 9.15 49.14 -8.84
CA ALA A 114 9.26 50.58 -9.05
C ALA A 114 10.71 51.07 -9.10
N ASP A 115 11.60 50.49 -8.29
CA ASP A 115 13.06 50.75 -8.34
C ASP A 115 13.71 50.21 -9.63
N ALA A 116 13.25 49.07 -10.15
CA ALA A 116 13.78 48.48 -11.39
C ALA A 116 13.27 49.15 -12.68
N ALA A 117 12.24 50.00 -12.58
CA ALA A 117 11.65 50.74 -13.71
C ALA A 117 12.14 52.19 -13.79
N LYS A 118 13.13 52.56 -12.96
CA LYS A 118 13.82 53.85 -12.95
C LYS A 118 15.24 53.67 -13.49
#